data_AF-A0AA41X760-F1
#
_entry.id   AF-A0AA41X760-F1
#
_cell.length_a   1.000
_cell.length_b   1.000
_cell.length_c   1.000
_cell.angle_alpha   90.00
_cell.angle_beta   90.00
_cell.angle_gamma   90.00
#
_symmetry.space_group_name_H-M   'P 1'
#
loop_
_entity.id
_entity.type
_entity.pdbx_description
1 polymer ?
#
loop_
_entity_poly.entity_id
_entity_poly.type
_entity_poly.pdbx_seq_one_letter_code
_entity_poly.pdbx_strand_id
1 'polypeptide(L)'
;MNKTRTALFSLIVLSSPSVFADGPDFERMVVYGRQSDLIGDSISASEGVIGYGDIEIRPIARAGEILEFVPGMVVTQHSGSGKANQYFL
;
A
#
# COMPACT_ATOMS: atom_id res chain seq x y z
N MET A 1 -65.21 13.60 -29.59
CA MET A 1 -64.73 12.23 -29.33
C MET A 1 -63.23 12.18 -29.60
N ASN A 2 -62.35 12.35 -28.58
CA ASN A 2 -60.88 12.04 -28.56
C ASN A 2 -59.95 12.95 -27.71
N LYS A 3 -60.29 13.31 -26.45
CA LYS A 3 -59.33 14.03 -25.56
C LYS A 3 -59.02 13.39 -24.20
N THR A 4 -59.51 12.17 -23.92
CA THR A 4 -59.42 11.58 -22.57
C THR A 4 -58.40 10.44 -22.42
N ARG A 5 -57.54 10.17 -23.41
CA ARG A 5 -56.57 9.05 -23.36
C ARG A 5 -55.14 9.45 -23.01
N THR A 6 -54.81 10.73 -22.96
CA THR A 6 -53.42 11.21 -22.83
C THR A 6 -53.01 11.58 -21.40
N ALA A 7 -53.83 11.25 -20.40
CA ALA A 7 -53.55 11.58 -18.98
C ALA A 7 -53.23 10.36 -18.11
N LEU A 8 -53.06 9.17 -18.70
CA LEU A 8 -52.75 7.95 -17.94
C LEU A 8 -51.30 7.47 -18.04
N PHE A 9 -50.43 8.21 -18.73
CA PHE A 9 -49.02 7.81 -18.90
C PHE A 9 -48.03 8.54 -17.98
N SER A 10 -48.51 9.45 -17.13
CA SER A 10 -47.62 10.39 -16.40
C SER A 10 -47.46 10.09 -14.90
N LEU A 11 -47.98 8.99 -14.36
CA LEU A 11 -48.00 8.78 -12.91
C LEU A 11 -47.48 7.41 -12.44
N ILE A 12 -46.41 6.89 -13.04
CA ILE A 12 -45.63 5.77 -12.48
C ILE A 12 -44.12 6.03 -12.66
N VAL A 13 -43.60 7.16 -12.18
CA VAL A 13 -42.16 7.49 -12.26
C VAL A 13 -41.55 7.87 -10.90
N LEU A 14 -42.15 7.50 -9.77
CA LEU A 14 -41.63 7.91 -8.44
C LEU A 14 -41.45 6.79 -7.42
N SER A 15 -41.11 5.57 -7.87
CA SER A 15 -40.72 4.48 -6.96
C SER A 15 -39.42 3.83 -7.42
N SER A 16 -38.34 4.61 -7.51
CA SER A 16 -36.99 4.04 -7.56
C SER A 16 -36.55 3.73 -6.12
N PRO A 17 -36.32 2.46 -5.74
CA PRO A 17 -35.70 2.18 -4.46
C PRO A 17 -34.29 2.78 -4.46
N SER A 18 -33.97 3.58 -3.45
CA SER A 18 -32.60 4.01 -3.19
C SER A 18 -31.79 2.76 -2.83
N VAL A 19 -31.01 2.25 -3.78
CA VAL A 19 -29.99 1.25 -3.47
C VAL A 19 -28.85 2.00 -2.80
N PHE A 20 -28.77 1.90 -1.47
CA PHE A 20 -27.55 2.25 -0.76
C PHE A 20 -26.53 1.18 -1.14
N ALA A 21 -25.42 1.61 -1.75
CA ALA A 21 -24.26 0.75 -1.84
C ALA A 21 -23.85 0.45 -0.39
N ASP A 22 -23.90 -0.83 0.00
CA ASP A 22 -23.17 -1.28 1.17
C ASP A 22 -21.71 -0.94 0.87
N GLY A 23 -21.19 0.08 1.56
CA GLY A 23 -19.84 0.54 1.35
C GLY A 23 -18.91 -0.66 1.50
N PRO A 24 -17.83 -0.75 0.71
CA PRO A 24 -16.94 -1.91 0.76
C PRO A 24 -16.65 -2.32 2.21
N ASP A 25 -17.05 -3.55 2.55
CA ASP A 25 -16.85 -4.13 3.87
C ASP A 25 -15.35 -4.42 4.03
N PHE A 26 -14.62 -3.41 4.51
CA PHE A 26 -13.18 -3.52 4.71
C PHE A 26 -12.90 -4.11 6.08
N GLU A 27 -12.11 -5.17 6.11
CA GLU A 27 -11.56 -5.71 7.35
C GLU A 27 -10.69 -4.65 8.03
N ARG A 28 -11.05 -4.26 9.26
CA ARG A 28 -10.25 -3.32 10.05
C ARG A 28 -9.02 -4.06 10.63
N MET A 29 -7.85 -3.82 10.03
CA MET A 29 -6.57 -4.24 10.60
C MET A 29 -5.94 -3.10 11.42
N VAL A 30 -5.47 -3.42 12.63
CA VAL A 30 -4.61 -2.53 13.41
C VAL A 30 -3.17 -2.94 13.17
N VAL A 31 -2.37 -2.04 12.58
CA VAL A 31 -0.94 -2.26 12.34
C VAL A 31 -0.15 -1.49 13.37
N TYR A 32 0.62 -2.20 14.18
CA TYR A 32 1.58 -1.61 15.10
C TYR A 32 2.90 -1.41 14.35
N GLY A 33 3.16 -0.17 13.94
CA GLY A 33 4.44 0.23 13.36
C GLY A 33 5.49 0.54 14.41
N ARG A 34 6.71 0.80 13.96
CA ARG A 34 7.79 1.31 14.81
C ARG A 34 7.45 2.75 15.22
N GLN A 35 7.47 3.03 16.53
CA GLN A 35 7.03 4.32 17.10
C GLN A 35 8.11 5.42 17.01
N SER A 36 8.79 5.54 15.87
CA SER A 36 9.65 6.68 15.58
C SER A 36 8.83 7.74 14.86
N ASP A 37 8.53 8.84 15.57
CA ASP A 37 7.92 10.01 14.93
C ASP A 37 9.00 10.71 14.10
N LEU A 38 8.88 10.61 12.78
CA LEU A 38 9.80 11.19 11.81
C LEU A 38 9.14 12.32 11.00
N ILE A 39 7.88 12.64 11.30
CA ILE A 39 7.13 13.67 10.57
C ILE A 39 7.72 15.03 10.91
N GLY A 40 8.27 15.70 9.89
CA GLY A 40 8.92 17.01 10.05
C GLY A 40 10.41 16.94 10.42
N ASP A 41 10.91 15.78 10.81
CA ASP A 41 12.34 15.54 11.09
C ASP A 41 13.07 14.93 9.89
N SER A 42 12.44 14.01 9.16
CA SER A 42 13.03 13.40 7.97
C SER A 42 12.96 14.30 6.75
N ILE A 43 14.00 14.25 5.91
CA ILE A 43 14.10 15.03 4.68
C ILE A 43 13.34 14.33 3.54
N SER A 44 13.18 12.99 3.61
CA SER A 44 12.53 12.17 2.60
C SER A 44 11.58 11.13 3.20
N ALA A 45 10.54 10.74 2.43
CA ALA A 45 9.63 9.65 2.79
C ALA A 45 10.30 8.26 2.81
N SER A 46 11.45 8.10 2.14
CA SER A 46 12.22 6.84 2.14
C SER A 46 13.31 6.80 3.22
N GLU A 47 13.38 7.82 4.08
CA GLU A 47 14.31 7.89 5.20
C GLU A 47 13.72 7.17 6.42
N GLY A 48 14.57 6.51 7.21
CA GLY A 48 14.13 5.82 8.41
C GLY A 48 15.26 5.11 9.14
N VAL A 49 14.89 4.34 10.17
CA VAL A 49 15.83 3.60 11.02
C VAL A 49 15.50 2.11 10.97
N ILE A 50 16.52 1.29 10.74
CA ILE A 50 16.47 -0.17 10.82
C ILE A 50 17.21 -0.61 12.08
N GLY A 51 16.54 -1.41 12.90
CA GLY A 51 17.00 -1.86 14.20
C GLY A 51 17.42 -3.31 14.16
N TYR A 52 18.04 -3.75 15.24
CA TYR A 52 18.52 -5.13 15.36
C TYR A 52 17.40 -6.17 15.16
N GLY A 53 16.23 -5.98 15.78
CA GLY A 53 15.11 -6.90 15.64
C GLY A 53 14.52 -6.97 14.22
N ASP A 54 14.64 -5.89 13.43
CA ASP A 54 14.22 -5.90 12.02
C ASP A 54 15.17 -6.73 11.16
N ILE A 55 16.47 -6.71 11.50
CA ILE A 55 17.50 -7.49 10.81
C ILE A 55 17.37 -8.97 11.16
N GLU A 56 17.04 -9.30 12.41
CA GLU A 56 16.90 -10.69 12.88
C GLU A 56 15.71 -11.44 12.26
N ILE A 57 14.75 -10.74 11.65
CA ILE A 57 13.54 -11.35 11.06
C ILE A 57 13.88 -12.36 9.95
N ARG A 58 15.07 -12.25 9.34
CA ARG A 58 15.58 -13.22 8.36
C ARG A 58 17.08 -13.45 8.56
N PRO A 59 17.59 -14.68 8.33
CA PRO A 59 19.03 -14.94 8.35
C PRO A 59 19.78 -14.10 7.30
N ILE A 60 20.94 -13.56 7.69
CA ILE A 60 21.86 -12.84 6.80
C ILE A 60 22.99 -13.79 6.39
N ALA A 61 23.04 -14.13 5.10
CA ALA A 61 24.02 -15.06 4.54
C ALA A 61 25.29 -14.36 4.05
N ARG A 62 25.21 -13.06 3.73
CA ARG A 62 26.33 -12.23 3.26
C ARG A 62 26.17 -10.78 3.73
N ALA A 63 27.31 -10.11 3.94
CA ALA A 63 27.32 -8.72 4.40
C ALA A 63 26.50 -7.76 3.50
N GLY A 64 26.43 -8.02 2.19
CA GLY A 64 25.68 -7.20 1.25
C GLY A 64 24.16 -7.15 1.50
N GLU A 65 23.59 -8.16 2.15
CA GLU A 65 22.14 -8.21 2.44
C GLU A 65 21.69 -7.18 3.47
N ILE A 66 22.62 -6.64 4.29
CA ILE A 66 22.33 -5.55 5.23
C ILE A 66 21.91 -4.29 4.47
N LEU A 67 22.50 -4.05 3.31
CA LEU A 67 22.22 -2.88 2.50
C LEU A 67 20.87 -2.98 1.78
N GLU A 68 20.35 -4.18 1.57
CA GLU A 68 19.01 -4.40 0.98
C GLU A 68 17.86 -4.02 1.92
N PHE A 69 18.14 -3.60 3.17
CA PHE A 69 17.14 -2.97 4.03
C PHE A 69 16.89 -1.49 3.68
N VAL A 70 17.75 -0.87 2.86
CA VAL A 70 17.53 0.47 2.32
C VAL A 70 16.42 0.39 1.27
N PRO A 71 15.33 1.17 1.37
CA PRO A 71 14.25 1.13 0.38
C PRO A 71 14.77 1.38 -1.05
N GLY A 72 14.45 0.45 -1.96
CA GLY A 72 14.87 0.51 -3.37
C GLY A 72 16.26 -0.06 -3.66
N MET A 73 17.05 -0.43 -2.63
CA MET A 73 18.41 -0.93 -2.82
C MET A 73 18.45 -2.41 -3.20
N VAL A 74 19.24 -2.73 -4.23
CA VAL A 74 19.55 -4.11 -4.61
C VAL A 74 21.06 -4.31 -4.64
N VAL A 75 21.53 -5.37 -3.99
CA VAL A 75 22.97 -5.67 -3.87
C VAL A 75 23.26 -7.01 -4.51
N THR A 76 23.86 -7.00 -5.70
CA THR A 76 24.16 -8.24 -6.41
C THR A 76 25.42 -8.92 -5.87
N GLN A 77 25.43 -10.24 -5.97
CA GLN A 77 26.61 -11.05 -5.73
C GLN A 77 27.16 -11.57 -7.06
N HIS A 78 28.47 -11.49 -7.23
CA HIS A 78 29.17 -12.14 -8.33
C HIS A 78 29.60 -13.56 -7.92
N SER A 79 29.67 -14.48 -8.89
CA SER A 79 30.06 -15.88 -8.64
C SER A 79 31.51 -16.07 -8.17
N GLY A 80 32.36 -15.04 -8.28
CA GLY A 80 33.76 -15.07 -7.85
C GLY A 80 33.95 -14.45 -6.46
N SER A 81 34.49 -15.23 -5.52
CA SER A 81 34.74 -14.91 -4.10
C SER A 81 35.61 -13.66 -3.80
N GLY A 82 36.01 -12.89 -4.81
CA GLY A 82 36.87 -11.71 -4.63
C GLY A 82 36.36 -10.45 -5.34
N LYS A 83 35.16 -10.48 -5.94
CA LYS A 83 34.60 -9.30 -6.59
C LYS A 83 33.71 -8.54 -5.61
N ALA A 84 33.77 -7.20 -5.70
CA ALA A 84 32.86 -6.35 -4.95
C ALA A 84 31.40 -6.60 -5.38
N ASN A 85 30.47 -6.31 -4.47
CA ASN A 85 29.05 -6.26 -4.82
C ASN A 85 28.80 -5.08 -5.78
N GLN A 86 27.84 -5.23 -6.67
CA GLN A 86 27.28 -4.10 -7.41
C GLN A 86 26.03 -3.61 -6.70
N TYR A 87 25.91 -2.29 -6.56
CA TYR A 87 24.83 -1.62 -5.85
C TYR A 87 23.93 -0.89 -6.84
N PHE A 88 22.61 -1.08 -6.70
CA PHE A 88 21.57 -0.41 -7.47
C PHE A 88 20.58 0.26 -6.52
N LEU A 89 19.98 1.37 -6.96
CA LEU A 89 19.02 2.21 -6.22
C LEU A 89 18.02 2.83 -7.20
#